data_AF-A0A2G9YEE1-F1
#
_entry.id   AF-A0A2G9YEE1-F1
#
_cell.length_a   1.000
_cell.length_b   1.000
_cell.length_c   1.000
_cell.angle_alpha   90.00
_cell.angle_beta   90.00
_cell.angle_gamma   90.00
#
_symmetry.space_group_name_H-M   'P 1'
#
loop_
_entity.id
_entity.type
_entity.pdbx_description
1 polymer ?
#
loop_
_entity_poly.entity_id
_entity_poly.type
_entity_poly.pdbx_seq_one_letter_code
_entity_poly.pdbx_strand_id
1 'polypeptide(L)'
;MSNHLPIIAIIGRTNVGKSTLFNCLIEKRKAITSKIPGTTRDRNYGQCLWQNQKFILIDTGGAVEVRSKKLEVRNKEKKQRFAFEEEIQNQIRIALKEADLILLVVDIRMGILSQDKELALFLKKRGKPTILACNKADSPSLGKLKDEFFKLGLGPPLPISATTGSGVGDLLDEIVKKLPTNSNLQPITHNLQPVKIAIIGKPNVGKSSLLNAILGEERVIISETPHTTREPQDILINYKEEQPILLVDTAGIRKQSKIKEELERLGVEKSIEALKRTDIALLVIESQKPLTTQDSHLAGLILKAKTGITIVANKWDLIEEKTQKTQAKFIYYLQEHFPYLRWAPIIFVSAKTGQRVNKILDLALKIEKERKKTISQENLEKFMDKIKKTHPARVGKKKKKYPKIYGLTQTGTAPPRFELMVSKKENLHSSYLRFIENRLRDEFSFIGTPISIETKELKNKKVFV
;
A
#
# COMPACT_ATOMS: atom_id res chain seq x y z
N MET A 1 -25.23 2.86 -7.09
CA MET A 1 -24.98 1.73 -6.17
C MET A 1 -23.51 1.70 -5.89
N SER A 2 -23.14 1.70 -4.61
CA SER A 2 -21.80 1.99 -4.16
C SER A 2 -20.91 0.74 -4.29
N ASN A 3 -19.77 0.88 -4.96
CA ASN A 3 -18.91 -0.25 -5.34
C ASN A 3 -18.12 -0.85 -4.16
N HIS A 4 -18.24 -0.32 -2.92
CA HIS A 4 -17.35 -0.68 -1.80
C HIS A 4 -17.71 -1.99 -1.09
N LEU A 5 -16.69 -2.58 -0.45
CA LEU A 5 -16.93 -3.66 0.52
C LEU A 5 -17.82 -3.11 1.63
N PRO A 6 -18.88 -3.84 2.04
CA PRO A 6 -19.77 -3.34 3.07
C PRO A 6 -19.03 -2.97 4.35
N ILE A 7 -19.36 -1.80 4.91
CA ILE A 7 -18.75 -1.25 6.11
C ILE A 7 -19.70 -1.46 7.29
N ILE A 8 -19.18 -2.02 8.37
CA ILE A 8 -19.91 -2.33 9.60
C ILE A 8 -19.29 -1.53 10.75
N ALA A 9 -20.06 -0.62 11.34
CA ALA A 9 -19.60 0.13 12.51
C ALA A 9 -20.06 -0.53 13.82
N ILE A 10 -19.12 -0.80 14.71
CA ILE A 10 -19.35 -1.31 16.07
C ILE A 10 -19.53 -0.11 16.99
N ILE A 11 -20.76 0.08 17.48
CA ILE A 11 -21.17 1.22 18.30
C ILE A 11 -21.72 0.71 19.63
N GLY A 12 -21.59 1.51 20.69
CA GLY A 12 -22.09 1.18 22.01
C GLY A 12 -21.38 1.98 23.09
N ARG A 13 -21.89 1.94 24.32
CA ARG A 13 -21.28 2.59 25.48
C ARG A 13 -19.84 2.10 25.73
N THR A 14 -19.04 2.87 26.45
CA THR A 14 -17.77 2.38 27.01
C THR A 14 -17.94 1.10 27.83
N ASN A 15 -16.90 0.26 27.82
CA ASN A 15 -16.83 -0.99 28.57
C ASN A 15 -17.86 -2.09 28.23
N VAL A 16 -18.69 -1.94 27.20
CA VAL A 16 -19.57 -3.04 26.72
C VAL A 16 -18.80 -4.16 25.98
N GLY A 17 -17.51 -3.95 25.70
CA GLY A 17 -16.63 -4.94 25.06
C GLY A 17 -16.51 -4.83 23.53
N LYS A 18 -16.71 -3.63 22.97
CA LYS A 18 -16.56 -3.34 21.53
C LYS A 18 -15.21 -3.76 20.96
N SER A 19 -14.11 -3.32 21.57
CA SER A 19 -12.77 -3.66 21.09
C SER A 19 -12.44 -5.14 21.27
N THR A 20 -13.01 -5.80 22.29
CA THR A 20 -12.90 -7.25 22.45
C THR A 20 -13.62 -7.97 21.31
N LEU A 21 -14.83 -7.53 20.96
CA LEU A 21 -15.60 -8.08 19.85
C LEU A 21 -14.92 -7.83 18.52
N PHE A 22 -14.44 -6.61 18.28
CA PHE A 22 -13.63 -6.25 17.12
C PHE A 22 -12.45 -7.22 16.95
N ASN A 23 -11.67 -7.42 18.01
CA ASN A 23 -10.52 -8.33 17.98
C ASN A 23 -10.91 -9.81 17.81
N CYS A 24 -12.09 -10.21 18.28
CA CYS A 24 -12.63 -11.55 18.07
C CYS A 24 -12.98 -11.78 16.59
N LEU A 25 -13.67 -10.81 15.96
CA LEU A 25 -14.19 -10.91 14.59
C LEU A 25 -13.10 -10.86 13.50
N ILE A 26 -11.94 -10.26 13.78
CA ILE A 26 -10.85 -10.08 12.79
C ILE A 26 -9.86 -11.26 12.74
N GLU A 27 -10.05 -12.29 13.57
CA GLU A 27 -9.18 -13.46 13.81
C GLU A 27 -7.66 -13.18 14.02
N LYS A 28 -7.11 -13.75 15.09
CA LYS A 28 -5.70 -13.60 15.50
C LYS A 28 -4.72 -14.26 14.50
N ARG A 29 -4.34 -13.56 13.42
CA ARG A 29 -2.97 -13.58 12.84
C ARG A 29 -2.53 -12.29 12.13
N LYS A 30 -3.32 -11.20 12.14
CA LYS A 30 -2.92 -9.93 11.49
C LYS A 30 -3.36 -8.64 12.19
N ALA A 31 -3.76 -8.70 13.47
CA ALA A 31 -4.03 -7.49 14.24
C ALA A 31 -2.76 -7.04 14.99
N ILE A 32 -2.05 -6.07 14.43
CA ILE A 32 -1.06 -5.30 15.19
C ILE A 32 -1.87 -4.28 16.00
N THR A 33 -2.13 -4.59 17.27
CA THR A 33 -2.70 -3.62 18.19
C THR A 33 -1.60 -2.67 18.66
N SER A 34 -1.53 -1.45 18.12
CA SER A 34 -0.69 -0.40 18.70
C SER A 34 -1.41 0.23 19.90
N LYS A 35 -0.91 -0.03 21.12
CA LYS A 35 -1.18 0.83 22.27
C LYS A 35 -0.02 1.82 22.39
N ILE A 36 -0.18 3.03 21.86
CA ILE A 36 0.65 4.18 22.21
C ILE A 36 -0.27 5.21 22.87
N PRO A 37 -0.07 5.59 24.14
CA PRO A 37 -0.84 6.65 24.76
C PRO A 37 -0.45 7.99 24.14
N GLY A 38 -1.41 8.70 23.52
CA GLY A 38 -1.22 10.12 23.15
C GLY A 38 -1.75 10.61 21.79
N THR A 39 -2.45 9.81 20.99
CA THR A 39 -2.89 10.21 19.64
C THR A 39 -4.41 10.38 19.53
N THR A 40 -4.86 11.20 18.59
CA THR A 40 -6.23 11.69 18.40
C THR A 40 -7.26 10.56 18.17
N ARG A 41 -7.85 10.09 19.28
CA ARG A 41 -9.24 9.60 19.51
C ARG A 41 -9.86 8.60 18.49
N ASP A 42 -9.34 7.37 18.54
CA ASP A 42 -10.07 6.09 18.62
C ASP A 42 -10.95 5.59 17.45
N ARG A 43 -10.39 5.26 16.28
CA ARG A 43 -11.07 4.36 15.33
C ARG A 43 -10.18 3.24 14.82
N ASN A 44 -10.55 1.99 15.09
CA ASN A 44 -9.83 0.82 14.59
C ASN A 44 -10.57 0.22 13.39
N TYR A 45 -9.84 -0.03 12.30
CA TYR A 45 -10.38 -0.69 11.10
C TYR A 45 -9.86 -2.12 11.00
N GLY A 46 -10.72 -3.05 10.64
CA GLY A 46 -10.37 -4.46 10.50
C GLY A 46 -11.17 -5.12 9.38
N GLN A 47 -10.56 -6.05 8.64
CA GLN A 47 -11.26 -6.79 7.60
C GLN A 47 -11.70 -8.16 8.13
N CYS A 48 -12.94 -8.56 7.84
CA CYS A 48 -13.48 -9.85 8.19
C CYS A 48 -13.90 -10.61 6.91
N LEU A 49 -13.77 -11.95 6.95
CA LEU A 49 -14.20 -12.87 5.91
C LEU A 49 -15.09 -13.93 6.56
N TRP A 50 -16.34 -14.02 6.16
CA TRP A 50 -17.29 -15.02 6.67
C TRP A 50 -18.18 -15.53 5.54
N GLN A 51 -18.36 -16.84 5.41
CA GLN A 51 -19.11 -17.48 4.32
C GLN A 51 -18.74 -16.94 2.92
N ASN A 52 -17.44 -16.75 2.67
CA ASN A 52 -16.89 -16.17 1.43
C ASN A 52 -17.28 -14.70 1.14
N GLN A 53 -17.93 -14.03 2.09
CA GLN A 53 -18.27 -12.60 2.02
C GLN A 53 -17.26 -11.77 2.82
N LYS A 54 -16.77 -10.70 2.20
CA LYS A 54 -15.78 -9.78 2.80
C LYS A 54 -16.48 -8.49 3.21
N PHE A 55 -16.15 -7.99 4.39
CA PHE A 55 -16.62 -6.69 4.88
C PHE A 55 -15.60 -6.04 5.81
N ILE A 56 -15.74 -4.74 6.02
CA ILE A 56 -14.88 -3.92 6.88
C ILE A 56 -15.59 -3.68 8.21
N LEU A 57 -14.88 -3.84 9.32
CA LEU A 57 -15.30 -3.51 10.67
C LEU A 57 -14.63 -2.21 11.10
N ILE A 58 -15.40 -1.32 11.70
CA ILE A 58 -14.92 -0.08 12.33
C ILE A 58 -15.29 -0.13 13.81
N ASP A 59 -14.30 -0.21 14.70
CA ASP A 59 -14.51 0.03 16.13
C ASP A 59 -14.46 1.54 16.36
N THR A 60 -15.59 2.16 16.71
CA THR A 60 -15.68 3.62 16.86
C THR A 60 -15.06 4.14 18.16
N GLY A 61 -14.17 3.37 18.79
CA GLY A 61 -13.59 3.71 20.07
C GLY A 61 -14.63 3.79 21.17
N GLY A 62 -14.22 4.09 22.40
CA GLY A 62 -15.14 4.34 23.50
C GLY A 62 -15.96 5.60 23.28
N ALA A 63 -16.95 5.59 22.38
CA ALA A 63 -18.04 6.55 22.43
C ALA A 63 -18.57 6.52 23.89
N VAL A 64 -18.47 7.67 24.56
CA VAL A 64 -18.69 7.92 26.00
C VAL A 64 -17.47 7.71 26.93
N GLU A 65 -16.39 8.49 26.76
CA GLU A 65 -15.54 8.88 27.89
C GLU A 65 -15.93 10.30 28.36
N VAL A 66 -16.71 10.39 29.43
CA VAL A 66 -16.83 11.61 30.24
C VAL A 66 -15.56 11.71 31.07
N ARG A 67 -14.62 12.59 30.72
CA ARG A 67 -13.64 13.05 31.72
C ARG A 67 -14.34 14.04 32.64
N SER A 68 -14.87 13.54 33.76
CA SER A 68 -15.25 14.37 34.91
C SER A 68 -13.97 14.97 35.51
N LYS A 69 -13.44 16.05 34.94
CA LYS A 69 -12.46 16.88 35.65
C LYS A 69 -13.19 17.52 36.82
N LYS A 70 -12.91 17.03 38.04
CA LYS A 70 -13.17 17.73 39.30
C LYS A 70 -12.60 19.14 39.19
N LEU A 71 -13.46 20.13 39.11
CA LEU A 71 -13.20 21.53 39.45
C LEU A 71 -14.54 22.13 39.86
N GLU A 72 -14.52 22.85 40.98
CA GLU A 72 -15.66 23.21 41.81
C GLU A 72 -16.67 24.16 41.13
N VAL A 73 -17.94 23.82 41.35
CA VAL A 73 -19.17 24.64 41.57
C VAL A 73 -19.04 26.14 41.25
N ARG A 74 -19.78 26.75 40.30
CA ARG A 74 -21.24 27.00 40.29
C ARG A 74 -21.60 27.55 38.88
N ASN A 75 -22.77 27.19 38.32
CA ASN A 75 -23.35 27.71 37.05
C ASN A 75 -22.82 27.18 35.69
N LYS A 76 -22.49 25.89 35.56
CA LYS A 76 -22.03 25.28 34.28
C LYS A 76 -22.70 23.96 33.85
N GLU A 77 -23.74 23.48 34.53
CA GLU A 77 -24.31 22.14 34.25
C GLU A 77 -25.05 22.03 32.90
N LYS A 78 -25.81 23.06 32.49
CA LYS A 78 -26.48 23.04 31.19
C LYS A 78 -25.49 23.12 30.03
N LYS A 79 -24.53 24.05 30.09
CA LYS A 79 -23.56 24.30 28.98
C LYS A 79 -22.58 23.13 28.76
N GLN A 80 -22.23 22.38 29.81
CA GLN A 80 -21.35 21.21 29.69
C GLN A 80 -22.05 19.97 29.14
N ARG A 81 -23.35 19.76 29.41
CA ARG A 81 -24.13 18.68 28.78
C ARG A 81 -24.23 18.85 27.26
N PHE A 82 -24.54 20.08 26.81
CA PHE A 82 -24.68 20.38 25.38
C PHE A 82 -23.37 20.18 24.58
N ALA A 83 -22.23 20.62 25.11
CA ALA A 83 -20.93 20.43 24.43
C ALA A 83 -20.46 18.97 24.45
N PHE A 84 -20.81 18.21 25.48
CA PHE A 84 -20.49 16.79 25.63
C PHE A 84 -21.32 15.89 24.68
N GLU A 85 -22.58 16.26 24.44
CA GLU A 85 -23.47 15.57 23.50
C GLU A 85 -23.06 15.81 22.03
N GLU A 86 -22.60 17.01 21.66
CA GLU A 86 -22.21 17.32 20.27
C GLU A 86 -20.98 16.52 19.79
N GLU A 87 -19.97 16.32 20.64
CA GLU A 87 -18.74 15.63 20.25
C GLU A 87 -18.98 14.12 20.05
N ILE A 88 -19.79 13.50 20.93
CA ILE A 88 -20.24 12.11 20.80
C ILE A 88 -21.12 11.95 19.55
N GLN A 89 -22.04 12.91 19.32
CA GLN A 89 -22.90 12.88 18.14
C GLN A 89 -22.11 13.03 16.84
N ASN A 90 -21.06 13.84 16.79
CA ASN A 90 -20.23 14.00 15.59
C ASN A 90 -19.48 12.70 15.24
N GLN A 91 -18.93 11.99 16.22
CA GLN A 91 -18.24 10.73 15.94
C GLN A 91 -19.19 9.63 15.45
N ILE A 92 -20.34 9.47 16.12
CA ILE A 92 -21.38 8.52 15.73
C ILE A 92 -21.98 8.90 14.36
N ARG A 93 -22.15 10.20 14.08
CA ARG A 93 -22.66 10.69 12.79
C ARG A 93 -21.73 10.38 11.62
N ILE A 94 -20.41 10.45 11.83
CA ILE A 94 -19.44 10.07 10.79
C ILE A 94 -19.48 8.55 10.56
N ALA A 95 -19.47 7.76 11.64
CA ALA A 95 -19.62 6.29 11.54
C ALA A 95 -20.93 5.90 10.85
N LEU A 96 -22.02 6.61 11.17
CA LEU A 96 -23.30 6.48 10.49
C LEU A 96 -23.31 7.01 9.07
N LYS A 97 -22.35 7.82 8.62
CA LYS A 97 -22.30 8.24 7.21
C LYS A 97 -21.66 7.13 6.37
N GLU A 98 -20.60 6.54 6.90
CA GLU A 98 -19.74 5.57 6.22
C GLU A 98 -20.26 4.12 6.29
N ALA A 99 -20.93 3.73 7.38
CA ALA A 99 -21.34 2.33 7.58
C ALA A 99 -22.60 1.94 6.80
N ASP A 100 -22.58 0.79 6.15
CA ASP A 100 -23.76 0.17 5.52
C ASP A 100 -24.62 -0.59 6.54
N LEU A 101 -24.01 -1.05 7.63
CA LEU A 101 -24.65 -1.78 8.73
C LEU A 101 -24.10 -1.31 10.08
N ILE A 102 -24.95 -1.19 11.10
CA ILE A 102 -24.55 -0.84 12.46
C ILE A 102 -24.65 -2.07 13.36
N LEU A 103 -23.60 -2.31 14.15
CA LEU A 103 -23.61 -3.29 15.22
C LEU A 103 -23.64 -2.56 16.57
N LEU A 104 -24.82 -2.48 17.18
CA LEU A 104 -24.98 -1.91 18.52
C LEU A 104 -24.64 -2.97 19.56
N VAL A 105 -23.59 -2.75 20.34
CA VAL A 105 -23.11 -3.64 21.40
C VAL A 105 -23.53 -3.12 22.77
N VAL A 106 -24.16 -3.97 23.55
CA VAL A 106 -24.60 -3.70 24.94
C VAL A 106 -24.03 -4.74 25.90
N ASP A 107 -23.89 -4.42 27.19
CA ASP A 107 -23.46 -5.40 28.22
C ASP A 107 -24.69 -6.08 28.81
N ILE A 108 -24.88 -7.37 28.51
CA ILE A 108 -26.06 -8.13 28.97
C ILE A 108 -26.16 -8.20 30.50
N ARG A 109 -25.04 -8.08 31.22
CA ARG A 109 -24.98 -8.20 32.68
C ARG A 109 -25.47 -6.95 33.40
N MET A 110 -25.48 -5.81 32.70
CA MET A 110 -25.91 -4.53 33.26
C MET A 110 -27.39 -4.20 32.96
N GLY A 111 -28.07 -5.04 32.17
CA GLY A 111 -29.39 -4.71 31.65
C GLY A 111 -29.35 -3.49 30.72
N ILE A 112 -30.51 -2.86 30.49
CA ILE A 112 -30.63 -1.69 29.62
C ILE A 112 -30.37 -0.40 30.39
N LEU A 113 -29.34 0.35 30.02
CA LEU A 113 -29.07 1.67 30.59
C LEU A 113 -29.72 2.80 29.77
N SER A 114 -29.81 4.00 30.35
CA SER A 114 -30.36 5.19 29.67
C SER A 114 -29.60 5.51 28.37
N GLN A 115 -28.28 5.38 28.40
CA GLN A 115 -27.40 5.62 27.24
C GLN A 115 -27.67 4.64 26.10
N ASP A 116 -28.01 3.38 26.41
CA ASP A 116 -28.37 2.38 25.40
C ASP A 116 -29.72 2.72 24.74
N LYS A 117 -30.68 3.23 25.53
CA LYS A 117 -31.98 3.71 25.01
C LYS A 117 -31.80 4.92 24.10
N GLU A 118 -30.97 5.87 24.49
CA GLU A 118 -30.67 7.07 23.69
C GLU A 118 -29.99 6.71 22.37
N LEU A 119 -28.97 5.84 22.40
CA LEU A 119 -28.30 5.35 21.20
C LEU A 119 -29.26 4.57 20.30
N ALA A 120 -30.08 3.67 20.85
CA ALA A 120 -31.05 2.92 20.08
C ALA A 120 -32.08 3.84 19.41
N LEU A 121 -32.59 4.85 20.12
CA LEU A 121 -33.52 5.83 19.57
C LEU A 121 -32.86 6.68 18.45
N PHE A 122 -31.60 7.08 18.65
CA PHE A 122 -30.83 7.82 17.66
C PHE A 122 -30.61 7.00 16.37
N LEU A 123 -30.25 5.73 16.50
CA LEU A 123 -30.06 4.81 15.37
C LEU A 123 -31.39 4.56 14.61
N LYS A 124 -32.50 4.34 15.33
CA LYS A 124 -33.83 4.18 14.72
C LYS A 124 -34.24 5.36 13.84
N LYS A 125 -34.07 6.59 14.34
CA LYS A 125 -34.44 7.81 13.60
C LYS A 125 -33.68 7.97 12.27
N ARG A 126 -32.51 7.33 12.13
CA ARG A 126 -31.64 7.43 10.94
C ARG A 126 -31.86 6.31 9.93
N GLY A 127 -32.66 5.30 10.26
CA GLY A 127 -33.11 4.26 9.32
C GLY A 127 -32.01 3.32 8.80
N LYS A 128 -30.80 3.32 9.39
CA LYS A 128 -29.74 2.40 8.97
C LYS A 128 -29.99 0.99 9.51
N PRO A 129 -29.74 -0.07 8.71
CA PRO A 129 -29.77 -1.44 9.20
C PRO A 129 -28.93 -1.59 10.47
N THR A 130 -29.52 -2.14 11.53
CA THR A 130 -28.85 -2.29 12.82
C THR A 130 -29.02 -3.73 13.33
N ILE A 131 -27.98 -4.28 13.95
CA ILE A 131 -28.00 -5.55 14.69
C ILE A 131 -27.67 -5.23 16.15
N LEU A 132 -28.42 -5.84 17.06
CA LEU A 132 -28.24 -5.68 18.50
C LEU A 132 -27.49 -6.89 19.06
N ALA A 133 -26.26 -6.65 19.52
CA ALA A 133 -25.39 -7.65 20.14
C ALA A 133 -25.32 -7.44 21.66
N CYS A 134 -25.91 -8.38 22.40
CA CYS A 134 -25.84 -8.44 23.86
C CYS A 134 -24.58 -9.19 24.28
N ASN A 135 -23.48 -8.45 24.46
CA ASN A 135 -22.17 -9.00 24.76
C ASN A 135 -22.03 -9.41 26.23
N LYS A 136 -21.02 -10.25 26.50
CA LYS A 136 -20.70 -10.83 27.82
C LYS A 136 -21.73 -11.85 28.32
N ALA A 137 -22.41 -12.52 27.38
CA ALA A 137 -23.23 -13.69 27.64
C ALA A 137 -22.33 -14.93 27.85
N ASP A 138 -21.52 -14.90 28.90
CA ASP A 138 -20.48 -15.91 29.16
C ASP A 138 -21.04 -17.25 29.67
N SER A 139 -22.35 -17.33 29.90
CA SER A 139 -23.06 -18.56 30.30
C SER A 139 -24.46 -18.63 29.69
N PRO A 140 -25.06 -19.84 29.55
CA PRO A 140 -26.42 -19.99 29.03
C PRO A 140 -27.49 -19.26 29.83
N SER A 141 -27.34 -19.15 31.16
CA SER A 141 -28.27 -18.42 32.02
C SER A 141 -28.26 -16.92 31.74
N LEU A 142 -27.08 -16.33 31.54
CA LEU A 142 -26.95 -14.93 31.11
C LEU A 142 -27.50 -14.72 29.71
N GLY A 143 -27.29 -15.66 28.78
CA GLY A 143 -27.84 -15.60 27.43
C GLY A 143 -29.37 -15.49 27.37
N LYS A 144 -30.10 -16.05 28.36
CA LYS A 144 -31.56 -15.93 28.47
C LYS A 144 -32.03 -14.51 28.82
N LEU A 145 -31.17 -13.69 29.42
CA LEU A 145 -31.52 -12.30 29.77
C LEU A 145 -31.61 -11.38 28.55
N LYS A 146 -31.25 -11.86 27.36
CA LYS A 146 -31.34 -11.09 26.12
C LYS A 146 -32.76 -10.59 25.83
N ASP A 147 -33.78 -11.31 26.28
CA ASP A 147 -35.18 -11.01 25.93
C ASP A 147 -35.63 -9.65 26.48
N GLU A 148 -34.99 -9.16 27.55
CA GLU A 148 -35.25 -7.79 28.02
C GLU A 148 -34.90 -6.74 26.95
N PHE A 149 -33.86 -6.99 26.16
CA PHE A 149 -33.31 -6.05 25.17
C PHE A 149 -34.19 -5.88 23.94
N PHE A 150 -35.25 -6.67 23.76
CA PHE A 150 -36.31 -6.39 22.79
C PHE A 150 -36.94 -5.00 23.00
N LYS A 151 -36.94 -4.48 24.24
CA LYS A 151 -37.42 -3.12 24.56
C LYS A 151 -36.68 -2.01 23.81
N LEU A 152 -35.46 -2.25 23.33
CA LEU A 152 -34.73 -1.30 22.47
C LEU A 152 -35.32 -1.23 21.05
N GLY A 153 -36.08 -2.23 20.63
CA GLY A 153 -36.82 -2.33 19.37
C GLY A 153 -35.96 -2.26 18.12
N LEU A 154 -34.72 -2.76 18.17
CA LEU A 154 -33.79 -2.85 17.03
C LEU A 154 -33.83 -4.24 16.36
N GLY A 155 -34.90 -5.00 16.58
CA GLY A 155 -35.03 -6.40 16.17
C GLY A 155 -34.56 -7.38 17.25
N PRO A 156 -34.43 -8.68 16.90
CA PRO A 156 -34.05 -9.73 17.84
C PRO A 156 -32.64 -9.51 18.41
N PRO A 157 -32.46 -9.48 19.74
CA PRO A 157 -31.13 -9.37 20.36
C PRO A 157 -30.36 -10.68 20.22
N LEU A 158 -29.08 -10.59 19.90
CA LEU A 158 -28.16 -11.72 19.77
C LEU A 158 -27.25 -11.79 21.00
N PRO A 159 -27.31 -12.86 21.81
CA PRO A 159 -26.41 -13.04 22.94
C PRO A 159 -25.04 -13.48 22.42
N ILE A 160 -23.99 -12.76 22.78
CA ILE A 160 -22.62 -13.10 22.39
C ILE A 160 -21.66 -13.00 23.56
N SER A 161 -20.55 -13.72 23.48
CA SER A 161 -19.39 -13.55 24.35
C SER A 161 -18.17 -13.32 23.48
N ALA A 162 -17.77 -12.05 23.34
CA ALA A 162 -16.58 -11.68 22.59
C ALA A 162 -15.27 -12.26 23.18
N THR A 163 -15.27 -12.62 24.46
CA THR A 163 -14.12 -13.21 25.16
C THR A 163 -13.96 -14.69 24.86
N THR A 164 -15.06 -15.43 24.79
CA THR A 164 -15.05 -16.89 24.55
C THR A 164 -15.30 -17.27 23.10
N GLY A 165 -15.86 -16.35 22.30
CA GLY A 165 -16.31 -16.60 20.93
C GLY A 165 -17.73 -17.16 20.81
N SER A 166 -18.40 -17.45 21.93
CA SER A 166 -19.78 -17.98 21.92
C SER A 166 -20.76 -17.00 21.26
N GLY A 167 -21.64 -17.51 20.40
CA GLY A 167 -22.66 -16.73 19.66
C GLY A 167 -22.11 -15.80 18.57
N VAL A 168 -20.78 -15.72 18.39
CA VAL A 168 -20.16 -14.84 17.38
C VAL A 168 -20.41 -15.33 15.95
N GLY A 169 -20.48 -16.66 15.74
CA GLY A 169 -20.88 -17.24 14.45
C GLY A 169 -22.29 -16.83 14.04
N ASP A 170 -23.26 -16.95 14.94
CA ASP A 170 -24.66 -16.54 14.69
C ASP A 170 -24.74 -15.04 14.38
N LEU A 171 -23.93 -14.22 15.07
CA LEU A 171 -23.81 -12.79 14.78
C LEU A 171 -23.28 -12.54 13.36
N LEU A 172 -22.23 -13.26 12.95
CA LEU A 172 -21.64 -13.16 11.61
C LEU A 172 -22.62 -13.61 10.51
N ASP A 173 -23.42 -14.64 10.78
CA ASP A 173 -24.49 -15.09 9.89
C ASP A 173 -25.55 -14.00 9.70
N GLU A 174 -26.00 -13.38 10.78
CA GLU A 174 -26.98 -12.27 10.71
C GLU A 174 -26.40 -11.03 10.03
N ILE A 175 -25.11 -10.74 10.22
CA ILE A 175 -24.41 -9.69 9.48
C ILE A 175 -24.51 -9.97 7.98
N VAL A 176 -24.05 -11.15 7.53
CA VAL A 176 -24.00 -11.49 6.10
C VAL A 176 -25.40 -11.49 5.47
N LYS A 177 -26.43 -11.98 6.18
CA LYS A 177 -27.83 -11.92 5.71
C LYS A 177 -28.33 -10.50 5.43
N LYS A 178 -27.85 -9.51 6.20
CA LYS A 178 -28.25 -8.10 6.06
C LYS A 178 -27.35 -7.31 5.11
N LEU A 179 -26.24 -7.88 4.63
CA LEU A 179 -25.42 -7.25 3.61
C LEU A 179 -26.11 -7.35 2.24
N PRO A 180 -25.99 -6.32 1.38
CA PRO A 180 -26.54 -6.37 0.03
C PRO A 180 -25.92 -7.55 -0.74
N THR A 181 -26.76 -8.45 -1.25
CA THR A 181 -26.39 -9.65 -2.01
C THR A 181 -25.88 -9.30 -3.41
N ASN A 182 -24.79 -8.55 -3.52
CA ASN A 182 -24.18 -8.26 -4.81
C ASN A 182 -23.13 -9.32 -5.15
N SER A 183 -23.57 -10.31 -5.93
CA SER A 183 -22.76 -11.35 -6.59
C SER A 183 -21.73 -10.83 -7.61
N ASN A 184 -21.53 -9.50 -7.70
CA ASN A 184 -20.55 -8.82 -8.55
C ASN A 184 -19.68 -7.81 -7.78
N LEU A 185 -19.47 -8.00 -6.48
CA LEU A 185 -18.46 -7.25 -5.74
C LEU A 185 -17.06 -7.71 -6.19
N GLN A 186 -16.57 -7.15 -7.31
CA GLN A 186 -15.13 -7.04 -7.47
C GLN A 186 -14.60 -6.22 -6.29
N PRO A 187 -13.53 -6.66 -5.63
CA PRO A 187 -13.03 -5.99 -4.45
C PRO A 187 -12.66 -4.54 -4.79
N ILE A 188 -13.24 -3.55 -4.09
CA ILE A 188 -12.54 -2.27 -3.96
C ILE A 188 -11.28 -2.55 -3.17
N THR A 189 -10.16 -2.42 -3.87
CA THR A 189 -8.82 -2.37 -3.32
C THR A 189 -8.64 -1.07 -2.53
N HIS A 190 -9.08 -1.04 -1.27
CA HIS A 190 -8.41 -0.22 -0.23
C HIS A 190 -7.68 -1.12 0.78
N ASN A 191 -6.97 -2.09 0.21
CA ASN A 191 -5.68 -2.54 0.71
C ASN A 191 -4.68 -2.42 -0.46
N LEU A 192 -4.55 -1.22 -1.04
CA LEU A 192 -3.39 -0.94 -1.87
C LEU A 192 -2.19 -1.05 -0.93
N GLN A 193 -1.42 -2.13 -1.04
CA GLN A 193 -0.10 -2.18 -0.43
C GLN A 193 0.63 -0.90 -0.84
N PRO A 194 1.21 -0.15 0.11
CA PRO A 194 1.86 1.10 -0.21
C PRO A 194 2.97 0.83 -1.21
N VAL A 195 3.07 1.68 -2.24
CA VAL A 195 4.21 1.61 -3.16
C VAL A 195 5.44 2.07 -2.38
N LYS A 196 6.44 1.19 -2.27
CA LYS A 196 7.61 1.44 -1.44
C LYS A 196 8.68 2.16 -2.25
N ILE A 197 8.97 3.40 -1.91
CA ILE A 197 9.90 4.25 -2.65
C ILE A 197 11.11 4.58 -1.77
N ALA A 198 12.32 4.32 -2.24
CA ALA A 198 13.55 4.74 -1.56
C ALA A 198 14.26 5.87 -2.32
N ILE A 199 14.80 6.84 -1.59
CA ILE A 199 15.62 7.91 -2.16
C ILE A 199 17.10 7.55 -1.96
N ILE A 200 17.77 7.16 -3.03
CA ILE A 200 19.15 6.65 -3.02
C ILE A 200 20.06 7.62 -3.74
N GLY A 201 21.29 7.80 -3.26
CA GLY A 201 22.27 8.68 -3.87
C GLY A 201 23.39 9.03 -2.91
N LYS A 202 24.47 9.61 -3.42
CA LYS A 202 25.61 10.03 -2.58
C LYS A 202 25.25 11.06 -1.52
N PRO A 203 26.07 11.25 -0.48
CA PRO A 203 25.96 12.41 0.40
C PRO A 203 25.88 13.73 -0.39
N ASN A 204 25.16 14.72 0.14
CA ASN A 204 25.11 16.10 -0.38
C ASN A 204 24.52 16.34 -1.79
N VAL A 205 24.03 15.30 -2.49
CA VAL A 205 23.30 15.44 -3.78
C VAL A 205 21.91 16.06 -3.62
N GLY A 206 21.45 16.28 -2.39
CA GLY A 206 20.19 16.92 -2.06
C GLY A 206 19.03 15.96 -1.74
N LYS A 207 19.30 14.73 -1.29
CA LYS A 207 18.27 13.75 -0.90
C LYS A 207 17.32 14.27 0.18
N SER A 208 17.85 14.91 1.23
CA SER A 208 17.04 15.43 2.35
C SER A 208 16.21 16.63 1.93
N SER A 209 16.78 17.51 1.09
CA SER A 209 16.03 18.60 0.45
C SER A 209 14.91 18.05 -0.43
N LEU A 210 15.18 17.00 -1.21
CA LEU A 210 14.19 16.38 -2.08
C LEU A 210 13.06 15.72 -1.28
N LEU A 211 13.39 15.01 -0.20
CA LEU A 211 12.40 14.42 0.71
C LEU A 211 11.48 15.50 1.27
N ASN A 212 12.04 16.60 1.80
CA ASN A 212 11.23 17.69 2.35
C ASN A 212 10.40 18.39 1.28
N ALA A 213 10.95 18.58 0.08
CA ALA A 213 10.20 19.14 -1.04
C ALA A 213 9.01 18.25 -1.42
N ILE A 214 9.20 16.93 -1.48
CA ILE A 214 8.10 15.97 -1.73
C ILE A 214 7.05 16.05 -0.62
N LEU A 215 7.45 16.11 0.65
CA LEU A 215 6.54 16.17 1.79
C LEU A 215 5.78 17.51 1.90
N GLY A 216 6.32 18.58 1.32
CA GLY A 216 5.70 19.91 1.31
C GLY A 216 4.76 20.18 0.12
N GLU A 217 4.56 19.21 -0.77
CA GLU A 217 3.62 19.33 -1.89
C GLU A 217 2.17 19.29 -1.38
N GLU A 218 1.30 20.18 -1.88
CA GLU A 218 -0.12 20.28 -1.46
C GLU A 218 -0.89 18.95 -1.55
N ARG A 219 -0.46 18.06 -2.46
CA ARG A 219 -1.10 16.77 -2.75
C ARG A 219 -0.55 15.60 -1.93
N VAL A 220 0.40 15.87 -1.04
CA VAL A 220 1.05 14.88 -0.18
C VAL A 220 0.58 15.10 1.24
N ILE A 221 -0.24 14.17 1.73
CA ILE A 221 -0.73 14.20 3.11
C ILE A 221 0.10 13.19 3.90
N ILE A 222 0.80 13.66 4.94
CA ILE A 222 1.57 12.78 5.83
C ILE A 222 0.59 11.98 6.67
N SER A 223 0.72 10.67 6.65
CA SER A 223 -0.10 9.81 7.51
C SER A 223 0.51 9.78 8.92
N GLU A 224 -0.28 10.17 9.91
CA GLU A 224 0.11 10.12 11.32
C GLU A 224 0.12 8.70 11.90
N THR A 225 -0.22 7.66 11.13
CA THR A 225 -0.15 6.27 11.61
C THR A 225 1.29 5.77 11.58
N PRO A 226 1.99 5.65 12.73
CA PRO A 226 3.25 4.94 12.79
C PRO A 226 2.97 3.47 12.42
N HIS A 227 3.55 3.01 11.31
CA HIS A 227 3.61 1.58 11.02
C HIS A 227 4.47 0.88 12.07
N THR A 228 3.79 0.42 13.12
CA THR A 228 4.33 -0.56 14.04
C THR A 228 4.44 -1.89 13.30
N THR A 229 5.58 -2.14 12.68
CA THR A 229 6.32 -3.43 12.52
C THR A 229 7.21 -3.35 11.29
N ARG A 230 8.33 -2.64 11.41
CA ARG A 230 9.67 -3.27 11.46
C ARG A 230 10.77 -2.23 11.67
N GLU A 231 10.60 -0.99 11.23
CA GLU A 231 11.67 0.01 11.30
C GLU A 231 11.16 1.44 11.56
N PRO A 232 11.70 2.16 12.56
CA PRO A 232 11.25 3.50 13.00
C PRO A 232 11.62 4.65 12.03
N GLN A 233 11.94 4.34 10.77
CA GLN A 233 12.64 5.24 9.85
C GLN A 233 11.91 5.45 8.51
N ASP A 234 10.76 4.82 8.29
CA ASP A 234 9.96 4.96 7.06
C ASP A 234 8.84 6.00 7.25
N ILE A 235 8.44 6.72 6.19
CA ILE A 235 7.37 7.72 6.22
C ILE A 235 6.24 7.29 5.28
N LEU A 236 5.03 7.12 5.82
CA LEU A 236 3.84 6.86 5.02
C LEU A 236 3.18 8.16 4.60
N ILE A 237 2.93 8.31 3.30
CA ILE A 237 2.19 9.43 2.73
C ILE A 237 1.02 8.93 1.88
N ASN A 238 -0.04 9.73 1.83
CA ASN A 238 -1.11 9.60 0.87
C ASN A 238 -0.90 10.61 -0.25
N TYR A 239 -0.83 10.12 -1.48
CA TYR A 239 -0.66 10.95 -2.67
C TYR A 239 -1.95 10.95 -3.50
N LYS A 240 -2.43 12.15 -3.85
CA LYS A 240 -3.69 12.36 -4.59
C LYS A 240 -4.90 11.65 -3.96
N GLU A 241 -4.95 11.63 -2.62
CA GLU A 241 -6.06 11.12 -1.79
C GLU A 241 -6.43 9.62 -1.96
N GLU A 242 -5.78 8.87 -2.85
CA GLU A 242 -6.16 7.49 -3.18
C GLU A 242 -5.00 6.48 -3.14
N GLN A 243 -3.74 6.94 -3.22
CA GLN A 243 -2.58 6.06 -3.34
C GLN A 243 -1.63 6.16 -2.13
N PRO A 244 -1.55 5.12 -1.28
CA PRO A 244 -0.55 5.08 -0.22
C PRO A 244 0.84 4.83 -0.81
N ILE A 245 1.82 5.59 -0.33
CA ILE A 245 3.24 5.49 -0.68
C ILE A 245 4.04 5.44 0.62
N LEU A 246 4.93 4.44 0.73
CA LEU A 246 5.85 4.32 1.85
C LEU A 246 7.24 4.77 1.40
N LEU A 247 7.72 5.88 1.95
CA LEU A 247 9.09 6.34 1.76
C LEU A 247 10.01 5.55 2.69
N VAL A 248 10.87 4.74 2.11
CA VAL A 248 11.75 3.79 2.81
C VAL A 248 13.07 4.45 3.22
N ASP A 249 13.53 4.16 4.45
CA ASP A 249 14.81 4.56 5.03
C ASP A 249 15.07 6.09 5.01
N THR A 250 14.10 6.84 5.56
CA THR A 250 14.17 8.30 5.64
C THR A 250 15.11 8.81 6.74
N ALA A 251 15.43 7.98 7.76
CA ALA A 251 16.35 8.41 8.81
C ALA A 251 17.82 8.35 8.37
N GLY A 252 18.20 7.47 7.43
CA GLY A 252 19.49 7.58 6.74
C GLY A 252 19.66 8.93 6.03
N ILE A 253 18.58 9.42 5.41
CA ILE A 253 18.53 10.73 4.75
C ILE A 253 18.57 11.89 5.77
N ARG A 254 17.91 11.76 6.93
CA ARG A 254 17.90 12.79 7.99
C ARG A 254 19.16 12.81 8.86
N LYS A 255 19.88 11.69 9.01
CA LYS A 255 21.15 11.61 9.76
C LYS A 255 22.35 12.08 8.93
N GLN A 256 22.34 11.88 7.62
CA GLN A 256 23.41 12.34 6.72
C GLN A 256 23.58 13.87 6.66
N SER A 257 22.61 14.66 7.14
CA SER A 257 22.76 16.11 7.25
C SER A 257 23.56 16.57 8.48
N LYS A 258 23.92 15.66 9.40
CA LYS A 258 24.59 16.01 10.67
C LYS A 258 25.95 15.35 10.93
N ILE A 259 26.44 14.43 10.09
CA ILE A 259 27.66 13.65 10.40
C ILE A 259 28.70 13.75 9.28
N LYS A 260 29.93 14.14 9.63
CA LYS A 260 31.14 14.09 8.81
C LYS A 260 31.60 12.64 8.60
N GLU A 261 31.80 12.29 7.32
CA GLU A 261 32.73 11.32 6.70
C GLU A 261 33.10 9.94 7.30
N GLU A 262 32.70 9.53 8.50
CA GLU A 262 33.32 8.33 9.12
C GLU A 262 32.58 6.98 8.88
N LEU A 263 31.54 6.93 8.04
CA LEU A 263 30.65 5.75 7.92
C LEU A 263 30.31 5.35 6.46
N GLU A 264 31.29 5.35 5.56
CA GLU A 264 31.04 4.99 4.15
C GLU A 264 30.76 3.49 3.92
N ARG A 265 31.35 2.58 4.70
CA ARG A 265 31.10 1.12 4.58
C ARG A 265 29.75 0.68 5.15
N LEU A 266 29.37 1.21 6.32
CA LEU A 266 28.10 0.91 6.98
C LEU A 266 26.87 1.50 6.23
N GLY A 267 27.07 2.41 5.28
CA GLY A 267 26.02 2.96 4.43
C GLY A 267 25.62 2.06 3.25
N VAL A 268 26.54 1.23 2.74
CA VAL A 268 26.28 0.37 1.57
C VAL A 268 25.38 -0.81 1.94
N GLU A 269 25.66 -1.49 3.06
CA GLU A 269 24.84 -2.61 3.55
C GLU A 269 23.41 -2.17 3.88
N LYS A 270 23.27 -1.00 4.54
CA LYS A 270 21.95 -0.38 4.79
C LYS A 270 21.22 -0.04 3.49
N SER A 271 21.93 0.49 2.48
CA SER A 271 21.35 0.77 1.17
C SER A 271 20.84 -0.52 0.50
N ILE A 272 21.55 -1.64 0.65
CA ILE A 272 21.13 -2.95 0.12
C ILE A 272 19.87 -3.46 0.83
N GLU A 273 19.81 -3.36 2.16
CA GLU A 273 18.66 -3.78 2.95
C GLU A 273 17.41 -2.93 2.65
N ALA A 274 17.57 -1.61 2.53
CA ALA A 274 16.53 -0.70 2.09
C ALA A 274 16.02 -1.07 0.68
N LEU A 275 16.92 -1.36 -0.27
CA LEU A 275 16.56 -1.75 -1.63
C LEU A 275 15.77 -3.06 -1.71
N LYS A 276 16.07 -4.06 -0.86
CA LYS A 276 15.33 -5.34 -0.82
C LYS A 276 13.84 -5.16 -0.49
N ARG A 277 13.48 -4.11 0.25
CA ARG A 277 12.08 -3.80 0.58
C ARG A 277 11.50 -2.68 -0.28
N THR A 278 12.23 -2.21 -1.29
CA THR A 278 11.83 -1.10 -2.14
C THR A 278 11.25 -1.61 -3.46
N ASP A 279 10.15 -0.99 -3.88
CA ASP A 279 9.54 -1.19 -5.18
C ASP A 279 10.24 -0.34 -6.25
N ILE A 280 10.47 0.94 -5.93
CA ILE A 280 11.07 1.93 -6.82
C ILE A 280 12.16 2.73 -6.11
N ALA A 281 13.36 2.76 -6.69
CA ALA A 281 14.45 3.59 -6.24
C ALA A 281 14.49 4.91 -7.05
N LEU A 282 14.53 6.03 -6.33
CA LEU A 282 14.84 7.35 -6.87
C LEU A 282 16.35 7.55 -6.76
N LEU A 283 17.10 7.32 -7.84
CA LEU A 283 18.54 7.55 -7.86
C LEU A 283 18.82 9.04 -8.05
N VAL A 284 19.13 9.75 -6.97
CA VAL A 284 19.40 11.18 -6.96
C VAL A 284 20.86 11.45 -7.31
N ILE A 285 21.06 12.26 -8.34
CA ILE A 285 22.37 12.75 -8.79
C ILE A 285 22.37 14.27 -8.83
N GLU A 286 23.54 14.87 -8.67
CA GLU A 286 23.73 16.32 -8.74
C GLU A 286 24.09 16.73 -10.18
N SER A 287 23.28 17.59 -10.80
CA SER A 287 23.39 17.86 -12.24
C SER A 287 24.61 18.68 -12.65
N GLN A 288 25.22 19.43 -11.72
CA GLN A 288 26.40 20.26 -11.98
C GLN A 288 27.73 19.51 -11.82
N LYS A 289 27.71 18.34 -11.18
CA LYS A 289 28.93 17.59 -10.89
C LYS A 289 29.05 16.35 -11.78
N PRO A 290 30.27 15.95 -12.16
CA PRO A 290 30.48 14.70 -12.85
C PRO A 290 30.07 13.52 -11.96
N LEU A 291 29.56 12.48 -12.60
CA LEU A 291 29.35 11.18 -11.99
C LEU A 291 30.68 10.58 -11.55
N THR A 292 30.58 9.80 -10.48
CA THR A 292 31.69 9.20 -9.74
C THR A 292 31.46 7.70 -9.66
N THR A 293 32.51 6.93 -9.36
CA THR A 293 32.44 5.49 -9.10
C THR A 293 31.34 5.10 -8.11
N GLN A 294 31.08 5.93 -7.10
CA GLN A 294 30.03 5.65 -6.12
C GLN A 294 28.61 5.77 -6.72
N ASP A 295 28.36 6.66 -7.70
CA ASP A 295 27.05 6.68 -8.38
C ASP A 295 26.84 5.39 -9.19
N SER A 296 27.88 4.97 -9.92
CA SER A 296 27.87 3.72 -10.70
C SER A 296 27.69 2.50 -9.81
N HIS A 297 28.32 2.50 -8.62
CA HIS A 297 28.12 1.44 -7.63
C HIS A 297 26.65 1.39 -7.19
N LEU A 298 26.07 2.53 -6.75
CA LEU A 298 24.68 2.60 -6.30
C LEU A 298 23.69 2.19 -7.41
N ALA A 299 23.89 2.66 -8.64
CA ALA A 299 23.11 2.27 -9.81
C ALA A 299 23.17 0.76 -10.06
N GLY A 300 24.36 0.15 -9.94
CA GLY A 300 24.55 -1.29 -10.05
C GLY A 300 23.85 -2.09 -8.95
N LEU A 301 23.82 -1.58 -7.71
CA LEU A 301 23.11 -2.22 -6.60
C LEU A 301 21.59 -2.22 -6.82
N ILE A 302 21.03 -1.10 -7.28
CA ILE A 302 19.59 -1.01 -7.62
C ILE A 302 19.23 -2.04 -8.69
N LEU A 303 20.05 -2.15 -9.75
CA LEU A 303 19.82 -3.12 -10.82
C LEU A 303 19.89 -4.58 -10.31
N LYS A 304 20.88 -4.89 -9.46
CA LYS A 304 21.03 -6.20 -8.83
C LYS A 304 19.85 -6.55 -7.93
N ALA A 305 19.31 -5.57 -7.20
CA ALA A 305 18.12 -5.71 -6.37
C ALA A 305 16.83 -5.89 -7.18
N LYS A 306 16.88 -5.73 -8.52
CA LYS A 306 15.72 -5.86 -9.42
C LYS A 306 14.58 -4.89 -9.09
N THR A 307 14.93 -3.75 -8.49
CA THR A 307 14.03 -2.66 -8.12
C THR A 307 13.72 -1.79 -9.35
N GLY A 308 12.51 -1.23 -9.43
CA GLY A 308 12.23 -0.17 -10.41
C GLY A 308 13.12 1.04 -10.16
N ILE A 309 13.42 1.83 -11.18
CA ILE A 309 14.36 2.95 -11.04
C ILE A 309 13.96 4.13 -11.90
N THR A 310 14.12 5.32 -11.34
CA THR A 310 14.20 6.58 -12.07
C THR A 310 15.43 7.35 -11.61
N ILE A 311 16.09 8.03 -12.55
CA ILE A 311 17.21 8.91 -12.25
C ILE A 311 16.65 10.31 -12.00
N VAL A 312 16.93 10.88 -10.84
CA VAL A 312 16.52 12.23 -10.44
C VAL A 312 17.73 13.15 -10.55
N ALA A 313 17.78 13.91 -11.64
CA ALA A 313 18.80 14.93 -11.87
C ALA A 313 18.44 16.19 -11.08
N ASN A 314 18.97 16.31 -9.86
CA ASN A 314 18.67 17.37 -8.91
C ASN A 314 19.58 18.58 -9.11
N LYS A 315 19.20 19.71 -8.50
CA LYS A 315 19.86 21.03 -8.64
C LYS A 315 19.86 21.55 -10.08
N TRP A 316 18.85 21.18 -10.87
CA TRP A 316 18.71 21.64 -12.24
C TRP A 316 18.48 23.15 -12.34
N ASP A 317 18.11 23.80 -11.23
CA ASP A 317 18.03 25.26 -11.13
C ASP A 317 19.36 25.97 -11.40
N LEU A 318 20.49 25.31 -11.10
CA LEU A 318 21.84 25.86 -11.24
C LEU A 318 22.46 25.69 -12.65
N ILE A 319 21.75 25.03 -13.57
CA ILE A 319 22.18 24.94 -14.97
C ILE A 319 21.75 26.23 -15.68
N GLU A 320 22.70 26.98 -16.22
CA GLU A 320 22.45 28.29 -16.86
C GLU A 320 21.53 28.14 -18.09
N GLU A 321 21.92 27.32 -19.06
CA GLU A 321 21.15 27.10 -20.29
C GLU A 321 20.21 25.90 -20.18
N LYS A 322 18.94 26.13 -19.85
CA LYS A 322 17.92 25.06 -19.68
C LYS A 322 17.20 24.69 -21.00
N THR A 323 17.95 24.55 -22.09
CA THR A 323 17.39 24.20 -23.41
C THR A 323 17.13 22.69 -23.55
N GLN A 324 16.35 22.30 -24.56
CA GLN A 324 16.19 20.89 -24.95
C GLN A 324 17.54 20.24 -25.33
N LYS A 325 18.44 21.01 -25.96
CA LYS A 325 19.79 20.54 -26.32
C LYS A 325 20.61 20.21 -25.07
N THR A 326 20.54 21.05 -24.03
CA THR A 326 21.24 20.79 -22.76
C THR A 326 20.71 19.54 -22.07
N GLN A 327 19.38 19.36 -22.04
CA GLN A 327 18.77 18.13 -21.50
C GLN A 327 19.21 16.89 -22.29
N ALA A 328 19.21 16.94 -23.62
CA ALA A 328 19.64 15.83 -24.46
C ALA A 328 21.12 15.48 -24.25
N LYS A 329 22.01 16.48 -24.15
CA LYS A 329 23.43 16.27 -23.81
C LYS A 329 23.60 15.59 -22.46
N PHE A 330 22.84 16.02 -21.44
CA PHE A 330 22.90 15.39 -20.12
C PHE A 330 22.36 13.97 -20.12
N ILE A 331 21.27 13.69 -20.85
CA ILE A 331 20.75 12.33 -21.04
C ILE A 331 21.82 11.44 -21.68
N TYR A 332 22.46 11.89 -22.75
CA TYR A 332 23.53 11.15 -23.42
C TYR A 332 24.69 10.87 -22.45
N TYR A 333 25.12 11.87 -21.69
CA TYR A 333 26.13 11.74 -20.64
C TYR A 333 25.78 10.63 -19.63
N LEU A 334 24.54 10.61 -19.12
CA LEU A 334 24.08 9.56 -18.20
C LEU A 334 24.05 8.18 -18.87
N GLN A 335 23.67 8.09 -20.15
CA GLN A 335 23.59 6.83 -20.89
C GLN A 335 24.98 6.22 -21.18
N GLU A 336 26.02 7.04 -21.27
CA GLU A 336 27.41 6.59 -21.40
C GLU A 336 27.95 6.06 -20.06
N HIS A 337 27.63 6.72 -18.95
CA HIS A 337 28.05 6.28 -17.61
C HIS A 337 27.21 5.11 -17.06
N PHE A 338 25.93 5.04 -17.42
CA PHE A 338 24.99 3.99 -17.02
C PHE A 338 24.40 3.27 -18.24
N PRO A 339 25.22 2.58 -19.06
CA PRO A 339 24.73 1.92 -20.28
C PRO A 339 23.70 0.83 -20.00
N TYR A 340 23.72 0.25 -18.80
CA TYR A 340 22.76 -0.74 -18.32
C TYR A 340 21.42 -0.16 -17.83
N LEU A 341 21.29 1.18 -17.75
CA LEU A 341 20.08 1.90 -17.35
C LEU A 341 19.51 2.79 -18.46
N ARG A 342 19.85 2.57 -19.73
CA ARG A 342 19.33 3.37 -20.85
C ARG A 342 17.78 3.43 -20.92
N TRP A 343 17.11 2.43 -20.35
CA TRP A 343 15.65 2.31 -20.23
C TRP A 343 15.06 3.01 -18.99
N ALA A 344 15.90 3.48 -18.06
CA ALA A 344 15.46 4.18 -16.87
C ALA A 344 15.08 5.63 -17.23
N PRO A 345 13.88 6.09 -16.85
CA PRO A 345 13.50 7.48 -17.06
C PRO A 345 14.37 8.43 -16.25
N ILE A 346 14.61 9.61 -16.80
CA ILE A 346 15.36 10.69 -16.16
C ILE A 346 14.39 11.86 -15.94
N ILE A 347 14.37 12.38 -14.71
CA ILE A 347 13.60 13.56 -14.34
C ILE A 347 14.51 14.65 -13.81
N PHE A 348 14.44 15.83 -14.43
CA PHE A 348 15.19 17.02 -14.04
C PHE A 348 14.37 17.83 -13.04
N VAL A 349 14.93 18.06 -11.85
CA VAL A 349 14.24 18.72 -10.74
C VAL A 349 15.13 19.71 -9.99
N SER A 350 14.49 20.58 -9.23
CA SER A 350 15.16 21.34 -8.17
C SER A 350 14.41 21.16 -6.87
N ALA A 351 15.03 20.43 -5.93
CA ALA A 351 14.51 20.33 -4.57
C ALA A 351 14.49 21.69 -3.83
N LYS A 352 15.34 22.64 -4.24
CA LYS A 352 15.42 23.97 -3.61
C LYS A 352 14.25 24.86 -4.02
N THR A 353 13.90 24.86 -5.31
CA THR A 353 12.83 25.72 -5.84
C THR A 353 11.48 25.01 -5.95
N GLY A 354 11.43 23.69 -5.73
CA GLY A 354 10.24 22.85 -5.96
C GLY A 354 10.01 22.49 -7.44
N GLN A 355 10.89 22.93 -8.35
CA GLN A 355 10.70 22.71 -9.79
C GLN A 355 10.56 21.21 -10.11
N ARG A 356 9.37 20.85 -10.62
CA ARG A 356 9.00 19.49 -11.09
C ARG A 356 9.06 18.39 -10.02
N VAL A 357 9.13 18.74 -8.74
CA VAL A 357 9.14 17.77 -7.63
C VAL A 357 7.84 16.96 -7.60
N ASN A 358 6.69 17.63 -7.77
CA ASN A 358 5.38 17.01 -7.91
C ASN A 358 5.27 15.88 -8.95
N LYS A 359 6.10 15.89 -10.00
CA LYS A 359 6.10 14.88 -11.07
C LYS A 359 6.86 13.59 -10.72
N ILE A 360 7.67 13.60 -9.65
CA ILE A 360 8.47 12.45 -9.24
C ILE A 360 7.57 11.29 -8.83
N LEU A 361 6.57 11.55 -7.98
CA LEU A 361 5.65 10.52 -7.51
C LEU A 361 4.77 10.00 -8.64
N ASP A 362 4.32 10.87 -9.55
CA ASP A 362 3.60 10.46 -10.76
C ASP A 362 4.41 9.49 -11.63
N LEU A 363 5.70 9.79 -11.84
CA LEU A 363 6.60 8.92 -12.58
C LEU A 363 6.84 7.61 -11.84
N ALA A 364 7.03 7.64 -10.52
CA ALA A 364 7.16 6.43 -9.72
C ALA A 364 5.91 5.54 -9.85
N LEU A 365 4.71 6.09 -9.72
CA LEU A 365 3.48 5.31 -9.88
C LEU A 365 3.32 4.76 -11.31
N LYS A 366 3.79 5.48 -12.34
CA LYS A 366 3.86 4.95 -13.70
C LYS A 366 4.81 3.75 -13.80
N ILE A 367 5.99 3.84 -13.19
CA ILE A 367 6.96 2.72 -13.14
C ILE A 367 6.34 1.52 -12.40
N GLU A 368 5.60 1.75 -11.32
CA GLU A 368 4.94 0.67 -10.58
C GLU A 368 3.93 -0.09 -11.44
N LYS A 369 3.14 0.63 -12.24
CA LYS A 369 2.21 0.03 -13.20
C LYS A 369 2.95 -0.83 -14.23
N GLU A 370 4.09 -0.34 -14.74
CA GLU A 370 4.93 -1.07 -15.69
C GLU A 370 5.60 -2.30 -15.05
N ARG A 371 6.04 -2.22 -13.80
CA ARG A 371 6.58 -3.36 -13.02
C ARG A 371 5.55 -4.48 -12.91
N LYS A 372 4.27 -4.14 -12.70
CA LYS A 372 3.16 -5.08 -12.54
C LYS A 372 2.48 -5.48 -13.85
N LYS A 373 2.95 -4.97 -15.00
CA LYS A 373 2.35 -5.23 -16.31
C LYS A 373 2.44 -6.72 -16.68
N THR A 374 1.30 -7.29 -17.08
CA THR A 374 1.20 -8.64 -17.64
C THR A 374 0.87 -8.54 -19.13
N ILE A 375 1.58 -9.32 -19.95
CA ILE A 375 1.37 -9.44 -21.39
C ILE A 375 0.67 -10.77 -21.66
N SER A 376 -0.38 -10.77 -22.49
CA SER A 376 -1.06 -12.00 -22.87
C SER A 376 -0.13 -12.91 -23.70
N GLN A 377 -0.33 -14.22 -23.56
CA GLN A 377 0.46 -15.21 -24.29
C GLN A 377 0.33 -15.03 -25.83
N GLU A 378 -0.86 -14.70 -26.32
CA GLU A 378 -1.11 -14.38 -27.74
C GLU A 378 -0.24 -13.21 -28.24
N ASN A 379 -0.12 -12.15 -27.44
CA ASN A 379 0.72 -11.00 -27.81
C ASN A 379 2.21 -11.35 -27.79
N LEU A 380 2.64 -12.22 -26.86
CA LEU A 380 4.02 -12.72 -26.83
C LEU A 380 4.33 -13.62 -28.02
N GLU A 381 3.37 -14.43 -28.48
CA GLU A 381 3.50 -15.25 -29.68
C GLU A 381 3.65 -14.39 -30.94
N LYS A 382 2.76 -13.41 -31.14
CA LYS A 382 2.85 -12.43 -32.24
C LYS A 382 4.19 -11.69 -32.23
N PHE A 383 4.63 -11.26 -31.05
CA PHE A 383 5.94 -10.63 -30.84
C PHE A 383 7.10 -11.55 -31.25
N MET A 384 7.06 -12.82 -30.83
CA MET A 384 8.11 -13.79 -31.17
C MET A 384 8.14 -14.12 -32.65
N ASP A 385 7.00 -14.20 -33.31
CA ASP A 385 6.92 -14.42 -34.75
C ASP A 385 7.50 -13.24 -35.54
N LYS A 386 7.22 -12.01 -35.10
CA LYS A 386 7.83 -10.80 -35.66
C LYS A 386 9.34 -10.79 -35.50
N ILE A 387 9.86 -11.19 -34.33
CA ILE A 387 11.30 -11.29 -34.08
C ILE A 387 11.95 -12.35 -34.97
N LYS A 388 11.37 -13.55 -35.05
CA LYS A 388 11.90 -14.65 -35.86
C LYS A 388 11.99 -14.28 -37.35
N LYS A 389 11.05 -13.46 -37.86
CA LYS A 389 11.01 -12.97 -39.24
C LYS A 389 12.04 -11.86 -39.51
N THR A 390 12.15 -10.88 -38.62
CA THR A 390 12.99 -9.68 -38.83
C THR A 390 14.47 -9.91 -38.51
N HIS A 391 14.74 -10.74 -37.51
CA HIS A 391 16.10 -11.11 -37.10
C HIS A 391 16.16 -12.62 -36.82
N PRO A 392 16.13 -13.47 -37.87
CA PRO A 392 16.40 -14.88 -37.70
C PRO A 392 17.79 -15.04 -37.08
N ALA A 393 17.93 -15.94 -36.10
CA ALA A 393 19.23 -16.28 -35.54
C ALA A 393 20.15 -16.74 -36.69
N ARG A 394 21.12 -15.90 -37.07
CA ARG A 394 21.89 -16.07 -38.32
C ARG A 394 22.71 -17.35 -38.27
N VAL A 395 22.48 -18.30 -39.18
CA VAL A 395 23.38 -19.44 -39.39
C VAL A 395 24.68 -18.97 -40.07
N GLY A 396 25.82 -19.07 -39.39
CA GLY A 396 27.14 -18.79 -39.99
C GLY A 396 27.60 -19.87 -40.98
N LYS A 397 28.43 -19.46 -41.96
CA LYS A 397 28.84 -20.17 -43.20
C LYS A 397 29.54 -21.54 -43.05
N LYS A 398 29.89 -22.00 -41.84
CA LYS A 398 30.52 -23.31 -41.61
C LYS A 398 29.97 -23.91 -40.32
N LYS A 399 28.80 -24.56 -40.39
CA LYS A 399 28.14 -25.39 -39.35
C LYS A 399 28.41 -24.99 -37.88
N LYS A 400 27.58 -24.10 -37.33
CA LYS A 400 27.24 -24.07 -35.88
C LYS A 400 25.73 -23.86 -35.74
N LYS A 401 25.02 -24.87 -35.23
CA LYS A 401 23.56 -24.87 -35.01
C LYS A 401 23.22 -23.84 -33.93
N TYR A 402 22.20 -23.01 -34.18
CA TYR A 402 21.71 -22.01 -33.23
C TYR A 402 20.53 -22.57 -32.43
N PRO A 403 20.39 -22.17 -31.14
CA PRO A 403 19.20 -22.39 -30.32
C PRO A 403 17.90 -22.29 -31.13
N LYS A 404 17.20 -23.40 -31.35
CA LYS A 404 15.82 -23.31 -31.86
C LYS A 404 14.95 -22.72 -30.76
N ILE A 405 14.45 -21.51 -31.00
CA ILE A 405 13.58 -20.78 -30.08
C ILE A 405 12.13 -21.18 -30.36
N TYR A 406 11.46 -21.74 -29.36
CA TYR A 406 10.08 -22.18 -29.46
C TYR A 406 9.13 -21.02 -29.20
N GLY A 407 9.31 -20.31 -28.09
CA GLY A 407 8.46 -19.20 -27.71
C GLY A 407 8.98 -18.48 -26.48
N LEU A 408 8.20 -17.50 -26.04
CA LEU A 408 8.46 -16.67 -24.88
C LEU A 408 7.18 -16.63 -24.05
N THR A 409 7.31 -16.80 -22.74
CA THR A 409 6.19 -16.71 -21.80
C THR A 409 6.58 -15.82 -20.64
N GLN A 410 5.65 -15.00 -20.15
CA GLN A 410 5.86 -14.23 -18.94
C GLN A 410 5.56 -15.10 -17.72
N THR A 411 6.55 -15.30 -16.85
CA THR A 411 6.46 -16.17 -15.66
C THR A 411 6.28 -15.38 -14.37
N GLY A 412 6.42 -14.05 -14.40
CA GLY A 412 6.19 -13.22 -13.23
C GLY A 412 6.16 -11.73 -13.51
N THR A 413 5.76 -10.99 -12.48
CA THR A 413 5.66 -9.53 -12.45
C THR A 413 6.35 -8.98 -11.20
N ALA A 414 6.65 -7.68 -11.21
CA ALA A 414 7.33 -6.94 -10.14
C ALA A 414 8.66 -7.55 -9.68
N PRO A 415 9.68 -7.64 -10.56
CA PRO A 415 9.70 -7.14 -11.95
C PRO A 415 9.17 -8.15 -12.99
N PRO A 416 8.92 -7.72 -14.25
CA PRO A 416 8.60 -8.61 -15.35
C PRO A 416 9.69 -9.67 -15.56
N ARG A 417 9.29 -10.94 -15.47
CA ARG A 417 10.14 -12.11 -15.70
C ARG A 417 9.59 -12.90 -16.87
N PHE A 418 10.49 -13.26 -17.78
CA PHE A 418 10.16 -14.03 -18.97
C PHE A 418 11.02 -15.29 -19.04
N GLU A 419 10.43 -16.33 -19.59
CA GLU A 419 11.08 -17.60 -19.86
C GLU A 419 11.10 -17.82 -21.38
N LEU A 420 12.31 -17.89 -21.92
CA LEU A 420 12.57 -18.14 -23.34
C LEU A 420 12.81 -19.63 -23.54
N MET A 421 11.90 -20.27 -24.24
CA MET A 421 11.95 -21.71 -24.47
C MET A 421 12.87 -22.04 -25.65
N VAL A 422 13.90 -22.85 -25.39
CA VAL A 422 14.92 -23.23 -26.38
C VAL A 422 15.11 -24.74 -26.47
N SER A 423 15.77 -25.18 -27.53
CA SER A 423 16.09 -26.59 -27.76
C SER A 423 17.25 -27.07 -26.87
N LYS A 424 17.24 -28.37 -26.53
CA LYS A 424 18.20 -29.03 -25.63
C LYS A 424 19.64 -28.90 -26.16
N LYS A 425 20.59 -28.48 -25.31
CA LYS A 425 22.04 -28.31 -25.59
C LYS A 425 22.45 -27.03 -26.33
N GLU A 426 21.64 -25.97 -26.34
CA GLU A 426 21.99 -24.75 -27.08
C GLU A 426 22.07 -23.52 -26.15
N ASN A 427 23.30 -23.08 -25.83
CA ASN A 427 23.55 -21.86 -25.06
C ASN A 427 23.27 -20.63 -25.94
N LEU A 428 22.20 -19.89 -25.64
CA LEU A 428 21.97 -18.56 -26.22
C LEU A 428 23.01 -17.58 -25.69
N HIS A 429 23.64 -16.83 -26.60
CA HIS A 429 24.55 -15.77 -26.21
C HIS A 429 23.79 -14.60 -25.56
N SER A 430 24.38 -13.99 -24.52
CA SER A 430 23.76 -12.89 -23.75
C SER A 430 23.37 -11.67 -24.60
N SER A 431 23.99 -11.47 -25.76
CA SER A 431 23.63 -10.41 -26.70
C SER A 431 22.26 -10.61 -27.31
N TYR A 432 21.84 -11.86 -27.54
CA TYR A 432 20.52 -12.16 -28.10
C TYR A 432 19.41 -11.95 -27.06
N LEU A 433 19.67 -12.32 -25.80
CA LEU A 433 18.76 -12.02 -24.69
C LEU A 433 18.57 -10.51 -24.52
N ARG A 434 19.66 -9.73 -24.58
CA ARG A 434 19.60 -8.25 -24.57
C ARG A 434 18.83 -7.69 -25.76
N PHE A 435 18.99 -8.29 -26.94
CA PHE A 435 18.22 -7.91 -28.12
C PHE A 435 16.70 -8.14 -27.92
N ILE A 436 16.30 -9.31 -27.40
CA ILE A 436 14.88 -9.58 -27.07
C ILE A 436 14.39 -8.61 -26.01
N GLU A 437 15.17 -8.36 -24.96
CA GLU A 437 14.84 -7.38 -23.92
C GLU A 437 14.54 -6.00 -24.52
N ASN A 438 15.42 -5.49 -25.38
CA ASN A 438 15.22 -4.20 -26.02
C ASN A 438 13.95 -4.19 -26.89
N ARG A 439 13.67 -5.28 -27.63
CA ARG A 439 12.44 -5.38 -28.42
C ARG A 439 11.18 -5.46 -27.56
N LEU A 440 11.24 -6.13 -26.40
CA LEU A 440 10.14 -6.11 -25.43
C LEU A 440 9.88 -4.70 -24.93
N ARG A 441 10.92 -3.90 -24.70
CA ARG A 441 10.78 -2.49 -24.30
C ARG A 441 10.21 -1.63 -25.43
N ASP A 442 10.67 -1.81 -26.66
CA ASP A 442 10.15 -1.08 -27.82
C ASP A 442 8.65 -1.33 -28.02
N GLU A 443 8.20 -2.58 -27.86
CA GLU A 443 6.82 -2.99 -28.15
C GLU A 443 5.87 -2.81 -26.96
N PHE A 444 6.36 -3.00 -25.72
CA PHE A 444 5.53 -3.01 -24.51
C PHE A 444 5.93 -1.97 -23.44
N SER A 445 6.87 -1.07 -23.75
CA SER A 445 7.41 0.01 -22.88
C SER A 445 8.31 -0.50 -21.75
N PHE A 446 7.76 -1.05 -20.67
CA PHE A 446 8.50 -1.44 -19.46
C PHE A 446 9.44 -0.33 -18.93
N ILE A 447 9.01 0.93 -19.06
CA ILE A 447 9.80 2.08 -18.62
C ILE A 447 10.11 2.01 -17.12
N GLY A 448 11.38 2.22 -16.77
CA GLY A 448 11.84 2.23 -15.38
C GLY A 448 11.74 0.89 -14.64
N THR A 449 11.43 -0.22 -15.32
CA THR A 449 11.51 -1.57 -14.72
C THR A 449 12.64 -2.39 -15.36
N PRO A 450 13.44 -3.11 -14.56
CA PRO A 450 14.32 -4.15 -15.10
C PRO A 450 13.46 -5.28 -15.65
N ILE A 451 13.95 -5.95 -16.70
CA ILE A 451 13.34 -7.17 -17.26
C ILE A 451 14.31 -8.32 -16.99
N SER A 452 13.81 -9.49 -16.62
CA SER A 452 14.60 -10.72 -16.54
C SER A 452 14.16 -11.70 -17.61
N ILE A 453 15.09 -12.24 -18.38
CA ILE A 453 14.82 -13.30 -19.35
C ILE A 453 15.70 -14.50 -19.00
N GLU A 454 15.08 -15.60 -18.63
CA GLU A 454 15.75 -16.87 -18.34
C GLU A 454 15.48 -17.86 -19.47
N THR A 455 16.45 -18.71 -19.78
CA THR A 455 16.32 -19.72 -20.83
C THR A 455 15.89 -21.05 -20.23
N LYS A 456 14.86 -21.68 -20.81
CA LYS A 456 14.43 -23.03 -20.43
C LYS A 456 14.57 -24.00 -21.59
N GLU A 457 15.22 -25.12 -21.32
CA GLU A 457 15.35 -26.21 -22.27
C GLU A 457 14.09 -27.06 -22.31
N LEU A 458 13.52 -27.24 -23.51
CA LEU A 458 12.45 -28.20 -23.73
C LEU A 458 13.03 -29.57 -24.12
N LYS A 459 12.77 -30.58 -23.27
CA LYS A 459 13.24 -31.96 -23.47
C LYS A 459 12.39 -32.78 -24.45
N ASN A 460 11.15 -32.37 -24.76
CA ASN A 460 10.24 -33.07 -25.68
C ASN A 460 9.29 -32.12 -26.43
N LYS A 461 9.06 -32.37 -27.73
CA LYS A 461 8.27 -31.57 -28.69
C LYS A 461 6.73 -31.60 -28.51
N LYS A 462 6.18 -32.22 -27.45
CA LYS A 462 4.78 -32.70 -27.42
C LYS A 462 3.76 -31.87 -26.63
N VAL A 463 4.08 -30.66 -26.20
CA VAL A 463 3.11 -29.80 -25.50
C VAL A 463 3.09 -28.45 -26.21
N PHE A 464 1.91 -27.86 -26.38
CA PHE A 464 1.58 -26.70 -27.23
C PHE A 464 1.18 -27.09 -28.67
N VAL A 465 -0.03 -27.64 -28.80
CA VAL A 465 -0.98 -27.30 -29.88
C VAL A 465 -1.93 -26.27 -29.29
#